data_AF-A0A530Y2F3-F1
#
_entry.id   AF-A0A530Y2F3-F1
#
_cell.length_a   1.000
_cell.length_b   1.000
_cell.length_c   1.000
_cell.angle_alpha   90.00
_cell.angle_beta   90.00
_cell.angle_gamma   90.00
#
_symmetry.space_group_name_H-M   'P 1'
#
loop_
_entity.id
_entity.type
_entity.pdbx_description
1 polymer ?
#
loop_
_entity_poly.entity_id
_entity_poly.type
_entity_poly.pdbx_seq_one_letter_code
_entity_poly.pdbx_strand_id
1 'polypeptide(L)'
;LSYCTAILRVYNLYGRRDNKYKARIKILVHETGVEEITRQVEAEWLELKDADLKLPEADIRAIDAYFAPPALVERPEGDEAVKLARLDSQGFSEWLDQNVVTHRHPDYAAVTISLKGIGEAPGDASDGQMEAVADLAEKYAFDELRVSHEQNLILP
;
A
#
# COMPACT_ATOMS: atom_id res chain seq x y z
N LEU A 1 13.35 5.65 11.48
CA LEU A 1 12.45 5.57 12.64
C LEU A 1 12.58 6.75 13.60
N SER A 2 13.79 7.17 13.99
CA SER A 2 14.02 8.27 14.93
C SER A 2 13.28 9.58 14.59
N TYR A 3 13.18 9.95 13.30
CA TYR A 3 12.44 11.15 12.89
C TYR A 3 10.92 11.04 13.14
N CYS A 4 10.31 9.90 12.82
CA CYS A 4 8.91 9.62 13.16
C CYS A 4 8.70 9.65 14.68
N THR A 5 9.64 9.09 15.46
CA THR A 5 9.60 9.15 16.92
C THR A 5 9.65 10.59 17.43
N ALA A 6 10.50 11.45 16.87
CA ALA A 6 10.57 12.87 17.21
C ALA A 6 9.23 13.57 16.94
N ILE A 7 8.64 13.37 15.76
CA ILE A 7 7.30 13.89 15.42
C ILE A 7 6.26 13.43 16.45
N LEU A 8 6.25 12.14 16.80
CA LEU A 8 5.30 11.59 17.76
C LEU A 8 5.52 12.13 19.18
N ARG A 9 6.76 12.41 19.60
CA ARG A 9 7.06 13.02 20.90
C ARG A 9 6.58 14.46 20.98
N VAL A 10 6.89 15.28 19.97
CA VAL A 10 6.39 16.66 19.87
C VAL A 10 4.86 16.66 19.90
N TYR A 11 4.24 15.80 19.10
CA TYR A 11 2.79 15.67 19.07
C TYR A 11 2.22 15.18 20.41
N ASN A 12 2.87 14.25 21.11
CA ASN A 12 2.42 13.76 22.40
C ASN A 12 2.53 14.83 23.51
N LEU A 13 3.55 15.69 23.44
CA LEU A 13 3.82 16.76 24.40
C LEU A 13 2.82 17.92 24.28
N TYR A 14 2.51 18.33 23.05
CA TYR A 14 1.68 19.53 22.78
C TYR A 14 0.27 19.22 22.26
N GLY A 15 0.00 17.96 21.91
CA GLY A 15 -1.30 17.52 21.41
C GLY A 15 -2.41 17.73 22.43
N ARG A 16 -3.51 18.32 21.99
CA ARG A 16 -4.69 18.54 22.82
C ARG A 16 -5.39 17.23 23.19
N ARG A 17 -5.75 17.09 24.46
CA ARG A 17 -6.50 15.92 25.00
C ARG A 17 -7.88 16.27 25.52
N ASP A 18 -8.20 17.55 25.62
CA ASP A 18 -9.45 18.07 26.15
C ASP A 18 -10.61 18.00 25.14
N ASN A 19 -10.32 18.10 23.84
CA ASN A 19 -11.33 18.08 22.80
C ASN A 19 -10.92 17.20 21.61
N LYS A 20 -11.61 16.08 21.42
CA LYS A 20 -11.34 15.12 20.33
C LYS A 20 -11.38 15.74 18.93
N TYR A 21 -12.17 16.80 18.71
CA TYR A 21 -12.26 17.48 17.42
C TYR A 21 -11.06 18.39 17.13
N LYS A 22 -10.29 18.77 18.16
CA LYS A 22 -9.06 19.57 18.07
C LYS A 22 -7.78 18.79 18.38
N ALA A 23 -7.90 17.49 18.66
CA ALA A 23 -6.79 16.66 19.11
C ALA A 23 -5.81 16.24 18.00
N ARG A 24 -6.19 16.33 16.71
CA ARG A 24 -5.36 15.82 15.59
C ARG A 24 -4.12 16.68 15.36
N ILE A 25 -2.99 16.04 14.99
CA ILE A 25 -1.70 16.71 14.73
C ILE A 25 -1.80 17.89 13.74
N LYS A 26 -2.67 17.81 12.73
CA LYS A 26 -2.88 18.91 11.77
C LYS A 26 -3.37 20.21 12.43
N ILE A 27 -4.12 20.10 13.52
CA ILE A 27 -4.62 21.25 14.28
C ILE A 27 -3.49 21.85 15.10
N LEU A 28 -2.68 21.01 15.75
CA LEU A 28 -1.47 21.46 16.45
C LEU A 28 -0.53 22.23 15.50
N VAL A 29 -0.24 21.67 14.32
CA VAL A 29 0.61 22.33 13.33
C VAL A 29 0.03 23.68 12.89
N HIS A 30 -1.28 23.77 12.70
CA HIS A 30 -1.94 25.02 12.32
C HIS A 30 -1.93 26.07 13.45
N GLU A 31 -2.19 25.67 14.70
CA GLU A 31 -2.24 26.57 15.85
C GLU A 31 -0.84 27.05 16.30
N THR A 32 0.18 26.19 16.19
CA THR A 32 1.57 26.51 16.59
C THR A 32 2.39 27.14 15.46
N GLY A 33 2.08 26.81 14.21
CA GLY A 33 2.86 27.20 13.03
C GLY A 33 3.84 26.10 12.60
N VAL A 34 4.01 25.98 11.27
CA VAL A 34 4.86 24.93 10.66
C VAL A 34 6.32 25.12 11.04
N GLU A 35 6.80 26.35 11.07
CA GLU A 35 8.19 26.69 11.38
C GLU A 35 8.56 26.26 12.80
N GLU A 36 7.69 26.56 13.76
CA GLU A 36 7.94 26.24 15.16
C GLU A 36 7.83 24.73 15.44
N ILE A 37 6.84 24.04 14.87
CA ILE A 37 6.77 22.57 14.96
C ILE A 37 8.00 21.93 14.32
N THR A 38 8.44 22.41 13.15
CA THR A 38 9.65 21.91 12.49
C THR A 38 10.86 22.09 13.41
N ARG A 39 11.04 23.28 13.99
CA ARG A 39 12.14 23.56 14.92
C ARG A 39 12.14 22.61 16.12
N GLN A 40 10.97 22.32 16.69
CA GLN A 40 10.85 21.40 17.83
C GLN A 40 11.14 19.95 17.42
N VAL A 41 10.62 19.50 16.26
CA VAL A 41 10.89 18.16 15.73
C VAL A 41 12.38 17.97 15.45
N GLU A 42 13.04 18.96 14.86
CA GLU A 42 14.49 18.91 14.61
C GLU A 42 15.28 18.85 15.92
N ALA A 43 14.90 19.64 16.93
CA ALA A 43 15.54 19.59 18.24
C ALA A 43 15.40 18.21 18.90
N GLU A 44 14.19 17.64 18.93
CA GLU A 44 13.94 16.29 19.44
C GLU A 44 14.68 15.22 18.63
N TRP A 45 14.73 15.37 17.30
CA TRP A 45 15.41 14.41 16.43
C TRP A 45 16.93 14.45 16.63
N LEU A 46 17.53 15.62 16.83
CA LEU A 46 18.97 15.75 17.12
C LEU A 46 19.37 15.03 18.41
N GLU A 47 18.49 15.01 19.43
CA GLU A 47 18.71 14.23 20.65
C GLU A 47 18.52 12.72 20.43
N LEU A 48 17.61 12.33 19.54
CA LEU A 48 17.26 10.93 19.29
C LEU A 48 18.07 10.23 18.22
N LYS A 49 18.71 10.96 17.29
CA LYS A 49 19.31 10.37 16.09
C LYS A 49 20.42 9.37 16.39
N ASP A 50 21.14 9.57 17.50
CA ASP A 50 22.23 8.70 17.96
C ASP A 50 21.81 7.81 19.14
N ALA A 51 20.55 7.89 19.57
CA ALA A 51 19.99 7.01 20.60
C ALA A 51 19.74 5.59 20.06
N ASP A 52 19.36 4.67 20.94
CA ASP A 52 19.17 3.23 20.66
C ASP A 52 17.90 2.91 19.84
N LEU A 53 17.65 3.70 18.80
CA LEU A 53 16.64 3.49 17.75
C LEU A 53 17.29 2.97 16.46
N LYS A 54 18.52 2.48 16.55
CA LYS A 54 19.19 1.82 15.43
C LYS A 54 18.48 0.50 15.18
N LEU A 55 17.97 0.34 13.96
CA LEU A 55 17.36 -0.93 13.55
C LEU A 55 18.43 -2.02 13.57
N PRO A 56 18.20 -3.14 14.29
CA PRO A 56 19.07 -4.30 14.19
C PRO A 56 19.17 -4.77 12.75
N GLU A 57 20.38 -5.06 12.29
CA GLU A 57 20.62 -5.51 10.92
C GLU A 57 19.84 -6.81 10.60
N ALA A 58 19.60 -7.65 11.61
CA ALA A 58 18.77 -8.84 11.46
C ALA A 58 17.31 -8.50 11.12
N ASP A 59 16.75 -7.44 11.71
CA ASP A 59 15.37 -7.01 11.45
C ASP A 59 15.26 -6.40 10.05
N ILE A 60 16.26 -5.61 9.63
CA ILE A 60 16.32 -5.07 8.27
C ILE A 60 16.32 -6.22 7.26
N ARG A 61 17.21 -7.21 7.43
CA ARG A 61 17.26 -8.36 6.54
C ARG A 61 15.97 -9.19 6.56
N ALA A 62 15.31 -9.32 7.71
CA ALA A 62 14.04 -10.04 7.81
C ALA A 62 12.94 -9.32 7.02
N ILE A 63 12.87 -7.99 7.12
CA ILE A 63 11.92 -7.17 6.35
C ILE A 63 12.24 -7.22 4.86
N ASP A 64 13.51 -7.06 4.48
CA ASP A 64 13.94 -7.12 3.07
C ASP A 64 13.64 -8.48 2.45
N ALA A 65 13.85 -9.58 3.18
CA ALA A 65 13.51 -10.92 2.72
C ALA A 65 11.99 -11.13 2.62
N TYR A 66 11.22 -10.58 3.56
CA TYR A 66 9.76 -10.70 3.56
C TYR A 66 9.10 -9.94 2.41
N PHE A 67 9.63 -8.77 2.03
CA PHE A 67 9.12 -7.94 0.94
C PHE A 67 9.91 -8.08 -0.37
N ALA A 68 10.75 -9.11 -0.48
CA ALA A 68 11.45 -9.40 -1.72
C ALA A 68 10.42 -9.67 -2.83
N PRO A 69 10.59 -9.11 -4.04
CA PRO A 69 9.69 -9.40 -5.15
C PRO A 69 9.75 -10.89 -5.49
N PRO A 70 8.64 -11.48 -5.97
CA PRO A 70 8.63 -12.87 -6.41
C PRO A 70 9.60 -13.09 -7.56
N ALA A 71 10.00 -14.35 -7.76
CA ALA A 71 10.82 -14.73 -8.89
C ALA A 71 10.01 -14.66 -10.20
N LEU A 72 10.06 -13.50 -10.86
CA LEU A 72 9.43 -13.26 -12.15
C LEU A 72 10.27 -13.89 -13.28
N VAL A 73 9.85 -15.07 -13.74
CA VAL A 73 10.50 -15.78 -14.86
C VAL A 73 10.12 -15.10 -16.18
N GLU A 74 11.05 -14.99 -17.12
CA GLU A 74 10.77 -14.46 -18.46
C GLU A 74 9.67 -15.25 -19.17
N ARG A 75 8.77 -14.55 -19.87
CA ARG A 75 7.65 -15.12 -20.63
C ARG A 75 7.78 -14.76 -22.11
N PRO A 76 8.68 -15.44 -22.85
CA PRO A 76 8.97 -15.11 -24.25
C PRO A 76 7.76 -15.32 -25.20
N GLU A 77 6.73 -16.03 -24.75
CA GLU A 77 5.46 -16.15 -25.47
C GLU A 77 4.76 -14.80 -25.72
N GLY A 78 5.07 -13.78 -24.90
CA GLY A 78 4.50 -12.45 -25.03
C GLY A 78 2.99 -12.40 -24.81
N ASP A 79 2.36 -11.35 -25.33
CA ASP A 79 0.95 -11.01 -25.10
C ASP A 79 0.03 -11.26 -26.31
N GLU A 80 0.48 -12.05 -27.28
CA GLU A 80 -0.27 -12.27 -28.55
C GLU A 80 -1.66 -12.86 -28.30
N ALA A 81 -1.77 -13.83 -27.39
CA ALA A 81 -3.06 -14.42 -27.02
C ALA A 81 -4.01 -13.37 -26.42
N VAL A 82 -3.49 -12.42 -25.63
CA VAL A 82 -4.28 -11.33 -25.04
C VAL A 82 -4.71 -10.34 -26.11
N LYS A 83 -3.82 -10.01 -27.06
CA LYS A 83 -4.13 -9.13 -28.21
C LYS A 83 -5.25 -9.71 -29.09
N LEU A 84 -5.20 -11.00 -29.39
CA LEU A 84 -6.26 -11.68 -30.14
C LEU A 84 -7.59 -11.67 -29.37
N ALA A 85 -7.57 -12.06 -28.09
CA ALA A 85 -8.77 -12.05 -27.24
C ALA A 85 -9.38 -10.64 -27.11
N ARG A 86 -8.56 -9.60 -27.11
CA ARG A 86 -8.99 -8.19 -27.10
C ARG A 86 -9.75 -7.80 -28.36
N LEU A 87 -9.36 -8.32 -29.52
CA LEU A 87 -10.07 -8.09 -30.79
C LEU A 87 -11.38 -8.88 -30.86
N ASP A 88 -11.41 -10.07 -30.26
CA ASP A 88 -12.56 -10.98 -30.31
C ASP A 88 -13.70 -10.56 -29.37
N SER A 89 -13.42 -9.78 -28.32
CA SER A 89 -14.41 -9.38 -27.31
C SER A 89 -14.24 -7.93 -26.85
N GLN A 90 -15.23 -7.09 -27.17
CA GLN A 90 -15.29 -5.72 -26.66
C GLN A 90 -15.32 -5.67 -25.13
N GLY A 91 -16.10 -6.54 -24.48
CA GLY A 91 -16.19 -6.57 -23.02
C GLY A 91 -14.86 -6.94 -22.35
N PHE A 92 -14.10 -7.84 -22.96
CA PHE A 92 -12.75 -8.17 -22.47
C PHE A 92 -11.79 -7.01 -22.66
N SER A 93 -11.86 -6.32 -23.81
CA SER A 93 -11.05 -5.10 -24.04
C SER A 93 -11.32 -4.03 -22.98
N GLU A 94 -12.59 -3.74 -22.68
CA GLU A 94 -12.97 -2.76 -21.67
C GLU A 94 -12.52 -3.19 -20.26
N TRP A 95 -12.63 -4.49 -19.95
CA TRP A 95 -12.16 -5.03 -18.69
C TRP A 95 -10.63 -4.89 -18.54
N LEU A 96 -9.85 -5.19 -19.58
CA LEU A 96 -8.40 -5.01 -19.58
C LEU A 96 -8.03 -3.55 -19.30
N ASP A 97 -8.68 -2.61 -19.99
CA ASP A 97 -8.38 -1.18 -19.86
C ASP A 97 -8.68 -0.62 -18.45
N GLN A 98 -9.65 -1.22 -17.75
CA GLN A 98 -10.07 -0.75 -16.42
C GLN A 98 -9.36 -1.46 -15.28
N ASN A 99 -9.01 -2.74 -15.44
CA ASN A 99 -8.60 -3.59 -14.34
C ASN A 99 -7.16 -4.07 -14.44
N VAL A 100 -6.47 -3.86 -15.56
CA VAL A 100 -5.12 -4.41 -15.78
C VAL A 100 -4.12 -3.29 -16.02
N VAL A 101 -3.00 -3.33 -15.29
CA VAL A 101 -1.88 -2.41 -15.45
C VAL A 101 -0.61 -3.22 -15.68
N THR A 102 0.14 -2.89 -16.72
CA THR A 102 1.44 -3.54 -17.00
C THR A 102 2.37 -3.39 -15.80
N HIS A 103 2.94 -4.51 -15.35
CA HIS A 103 3.88 -4.53 -14.25
C HIS A 103 5.21 -3.88 -14.68
N ARG A 104 6.07 -3.52 -13.73
CA ARG A 104 7.41 -3.01 -14.05
C ARG A 104 8.24 -4.03 -14.84
N HIS A 105 8.01 -5.32 -14.60
CA HIS A 105 8.51 -6.39 -15.45
C HIS A 105 7.57 -6.55 -16.65
N PRO A 106 8.04 -6.37 -17.91
CA PRO A 106 7.18 -6.24 -19.09
C PRO A 106 6.33 -7.49 -19.38
N ASP A 107 6.81 -8.65 -18.94
CA ASP A 107 6.14 -9.95 -19.12
C ASP A 107 4.97 -10.20 -18.15
N TYR A 108 4.72 -9.27 -17.21
CA TYR A 108 3.70 -9.41 -16.17
C TYR A 108 2.76 -8.21 -16.15
N ALA A 109 1.59 -8.38 -15.55
CA ALA A 109 0.63 -7.32 -15.31
C ALA A 109 -0.03 -7.53 -13.95
N ALA A 110 -0.36 -6.42 -13.29
CA ALA A 110 -1.16 -6.43 -12.07
C ALA A 110 -2.64 -6.33 -12.42
N VAL A 111 -3.48 -7.11 -11.76
CA VAL A 111 -4.93 -7.14 -11.95
C VAL A 111 -5.63 -6.59 -10.72
N THR A 112 -6.51 -5.61 -10.91
CA THR A 112 -7.36 -5.05 -9.86
C THR A 112 -8.72 -5.75 -9.86
N ILE A 113 -9.11 -6.29 -8.71
CA ILE A 113 -10.44 -6.85 -8.46
C ILE A 113 -11.24 -5.81 -7.66
N SER A 114 -12.27 -5.27 -8.30
CA SER A 114 -13.16 -4.28 -7.68
C SER A 114 -14.08 -4.93 -6.64
N LEU A 115 -14.10 -4.40 -5.42
CA LEU A 115 -15.06 -4.78 -4.38
C LEU A 115 -16.16 -3.72 -4.22
N LYS A 116 -16.56 -3.11 -5.35
CA LYS A 116 -17.56 -2.03 -5.40
C LYS A 116 -18.80 -2.50 -6.14
N GLY A 117 -19.47 -3.50 -5.58
CA GLY A 117 -20.74 -4.01 -6.08
C GLY A 117 -21.84 -2.94 -6.07
N ILE A 118 -22.78 -3.03 -7.02
CA ILE A 118 -23.92 -2.11 -7.06
C ILE A 118 -24.80 -2.36 -5.84
N GLY A 119 -24.94 -1.35 -4.99
CA GLY A 119 -25.76 -1.43 -3.77
C GLY A 119 -25.05 -2.09 -2.57
N GLU A 120 -23.77 -2.44 -2.71
CA GLU A 120 -22.96 -3.00 -1.63
C GLU A 120 -22.04 -1.92 -1.03
N ALA A 121 -21.60 -2.13 0.21
CA ALA A 121 -20.61 -1.25 0.80
C ALA A 121 -19.25 -1.51 0.11
N PRO A 122 -18.53 -0.46 -0.34
CA PRO A 122 -17.21 -0.64 -0.94
C PRO A 122 -16.24 -1.38 -0.01
N GLY A 123 -15.56 -2.39 -0.55
CA GLY A 123 -14.59 -3.19 0.18
C GLY A 123 -15.17 -4.41 0.89
N ASP A 124 -16.50 -4.61 0.85
CA ASP A 124 -17.11 -5.82 1.37
C ASP A 124 -16.78 -7.01 0.46
N ALA A 125 -16.45 -8.14 1.08
CA ALA A 125 -16.27 -9.43 0.43
C ALA A 125 -16.85 -10.51 1.33
N SER A 126 -17.63 -11.42 0.75
CA SER A 126 -18.06 -12.66 1.40
C SER A 126 -16.89 -13.64 1.56
N ASP A 127 -17.04 -14.61 2.45
CA ASP A 127 -16.11 -15.73 2.62
C ASP A 127 -15.85 -16.47 1.29
N GLY A 128 -16.91 -16.78 0.53
CA GLY A 128 -16.77 -17.43 -0.77
C GLY A 128 -16.01 -16.58 -1.81
N GLN A 129 -16.17 -15.25 -1.79
CA GLN A 129 -15.37 -14.36 -2.63
C GLN A 129 -13.91 -14.31 -2.19
N MET A 130 -13.66 -14.31 -0.87
CA MET A 130 -12.30 -14.34 -0.33
C MET A 130 -11.57 -15.63 -0.70
N GLU A 131 -12.23 -16.79 -0.60
CA GLU A 131 -11.68 -18.08 -1.06
C GLU A 131 -11.39 -18.06 -2.56
N ALA A 132 -12.34 -17.58 -3.38
CA ALA A 132 -12.13 -17.50 -4.83
C ALA A 132 -10.95 -16.59 -5.21
N VAL A 133 -10.77 -15.47 -4.51
CA VAL A 133 -9.63 -14.58 -4.75
C VAL A 133 -8.32 -15.19 -4.25
N ALA A 134 -8.33 -15.96 -3.17
CA ALA A 134 -7.17 -16.71 -2.70
C ALA A 134 -6.71 -17.75 -3.74
N ASP A 135 -7.64 -18.52 -4.32
CA ASP A 135 -7.34 -19.48 -5.39
C ASP A 135 -6.72 -18.79 -6.63
N LEU A 136 -7.20 -17.59 -6.97
CA LEU A 136 -6.63 -16.78 -8.05
C LEU A 136 -5.21 -16.30 -7.70
N ALA A 137 -4.98 -15.89 -6.45
CA ALA A 137 -3.69 -15.42 -6.00
C ALA A 137 -2.64 -16.52 -6.00
N GLU A 138 -2.97 -17.71 -5.47
CA GLU A 138 -2.09 -18.88 -5.49
C GLU A 138 -1.67 -19.23 -6.92
N LYS A 139 -2.64 -19.20 -7.85
CA LYS A 139 -2.42 -19.65 -9.22
C LYS A 139 -1.73 -18.61 -10.12
N TYR A 140 -2.05 -17.32 -9.95
CA TYR A 140 -1.69 -16.28 -10.91
C TYR A 140 -0.90 -15.11 -10.32
N ALA A 141 -0.84 -14.98 -8.99
CA ALA A 141 -0.30 -13.81 -8.31
C ALA A 141 0.72 -14.17 -7.22
N PHE A 142 1.42 -15.31 -7.38
CA PHE A 142 2.49 -15.76 -6.48
C PHE A 142 2.06 -15.91 -5.02
N ASP A 143 0.80 -16.31 -4.79
CA ASP A 143 0.21 -16.44 -3.44
C ASP A 143 0.20 -15.11 -2.66
N GLU A 144 0.18 -13.97 -3.39
CA GLU A 144 0.17 -12.62 -2.82
C GLU A 144 -1.08 -11.83 -3.24
N LEU A 145 -1.62 -11.05 -2.30
CA LEU A 145 -2.71 -10.10 -2.50
C LEU A 145 -2.38 -8.77 -1.84
N ARG A 146 -2.76 -7.66 -2.49
CA ARG A 146 -2.65 -6.32 -1.90
C ARG A 146 -4.00 -5.65 -1.82
N VAL A 147 -4.29 -5.05 -0.67
CA VAL A 147 -5.48 -4.20 -0.48
C VAL A 147 -5.10 -2.76 -0.80
N SER A 148 -5.84 -2.13 -1.71
CA SER A 148 -5.65 -0.72 -2.04
C SER A 148 -6.41 0.19 -1.08
N HIS A 149 -5.96 1.44 -0.95
CA HIS A 149 -6.69 2.48 -0.20
C HIS A 149 -8.07 2.79 -0.81
N GLU A 150 -8.29 2.41 -2.07
CA GLU A 150 -9.58 2.50 -2.76
C GLU A 150 -10.51 1.32 -2.47
N GLN A 151 -10.15 0.44 -1.53
CA GLN A 151 -10.93 -0.72 -1.09
C GLN A 151 -11.11 -1.79 -2.17
N ASN A 152 -10.11 -1.98 -3.01
CA ASN A 152 -10.03 -3.06 -4.00
C ASN A 152 -8.90 -4.03 -3.67
N LEU A 153 -8.91 -5.22 -4.28
CA LEU A 153 -7.80 -6.17 -4.21
C LEU A 153 -6.94 -6.07 -5.46
N ILE A 154 -5.64 -6.28 -5.32
CA ILE A 154 -4.68 -6.28 -6.41
C ILE A 154 -3.94 -7.62 -6.37
N LEU A 155 -3.97 -8.30 -7.51
CA LEU A 155 -3.11 -9.43 -7.85
C LEU A 155 -1.84 -8.83 -8.48
N PRO A 156 -0.67 -8.86 -7.80
CA PRO A 156 0.56 -8.22 -8.28
C PRO A 156 1.23 -8.91 -9.47
#